data_AF-C6M5U8-F1
#
_entry.id   AF-C6M5U8-F1
#
_cell.length_a   1.000
_cell.length_b   1.000
_cell.length_c   1.000
_cell.angle_alpha   90.00
_cell.angle_beta   90.00
_cell.angle_gamma   90.00
#
_symmetry.space_group_name_H-M   'P 1'
#
loop_
_entity.id
_entity.type
_entity.pdbx_description
1 polymer ?
#
loop_
_entity_poly.entity_id
_entity_poly.type
_entity_poly.pdbx_seq_one_letter_code
_entity_poly.pdbx_strand_id
1 'polypeptide(L)'
;MLVRQDDSIVDSGRDSALLEDFSPLQIGTTGTYVTRPFTLVGRLQVQYDDGVWNEWYALFDDGQTGWLSESGDLYSMTRLVESPEVVPEFHDVVPGGCNFNFQNKTLFRRISVKSVSENRRRRANCRLS
;
A
#
# COMPACT_ATOMS: atom_id res chain seq x y z
N MET A 1 0.42 34.68 12.80
CA MET A 1 0.10 35.87 13.61
C MET A 1 0.28 35.47 15.07
N LEU A 2 1.19 36.11 15.80
CA LEU A 2 1.37 35.86 17.23
C LEU A 2 0.58 36.91 18.02
N VAL A 3 -0.25 36.44 18.95
CA VAL A 3 -0.87 37.27 19.97
C VAL A 3 -0.57 36.61 21.31
N ARG A 4 -0.11 37.40 22.27
CA ARG A 4 -0.01 37.01 23.67
C ARG A 4 -0.60 38.12 24.51
N GLN A 5 -1.58 37.81 25.35
CA GLN A 5 -1.62 38.31 26.73
C GLN A 5 -2.62 37.50 27.57
N ASP A 6 -2.06 36.93 28.63
CA ASP A 6 -2.51 36.63 29.99
C ASP A 6 -4.03 36.61 30.31
N ASP A 7 -4.39 35.57 31.06
CA ASP A 7 -5.70 35.17 31.61
C ASP A 7 -6.71 34.48 30.67
N SER A 8 -6.45 33.18 30.54
CA SER A 8 -7.40 32.07 30.34
C SER A 8 -8.66 32.37 29.52
N ILE A 9 -8.54 32.26 28.20
CA ILE A 9 -9.45 31.45 27.40
C ILE A 9 -8.58 30.58 26.51
N VAL A 10 -8.58 29.27 26.78
CA VAL A 10 -8.05 28.28 25.84
C VAL A 10 -9.10 28.14 24.75
N ASP A 11 -8.98 28.98 23.72
CA ASP A 11 -9.57 28.66 22.43
C ASP A 11 -8.76 27.48 21.88
N SER A 12 -9.22 26.26 22.15
CA SER A 12 -8.87 25.12 21.32
C SER A 12 -9.62 25.25 20.00
N GLY A 13 -9.34 26.36 19.29
CA GLY A 13 -9.37 26.40 17.85
C GLY A 13 -8.58 25.19 17.43
N ARG A 14 -9.33 24.17 17.02
CA ARG A 14 -8.90 22.82 16.71
C ARG A 14 -7.76 22.96 15.73
N ASP A 15 -6.56 23.02 16.30
CA ASP A 15 -5.31 23.06 15.59
C ASP A 15 -5.31 21.71 14.91
N SER A 16 -5.80 21.75 13.67
CA SER A 16 -5.65 20.65 12.76
C SER A 16 -4.16 20.67 12.58
N ALA A 17 -3.44 19.91 13.42
CA ALA A 17 -2.06 19.56 13.17
C ALA A 17 -2.01 19.35 11.67
N LEU A 18 -1.30 20.24 10.96
CA LEU A 18 -1.12 20.10 9.54
C LEU A 18 -0.63 18.66 9.40
N LEU A 19 -1.50 17.77 8.94
CA LEU A 19 -1.05 16.48 8.46
C LEU A 19 -0.20 16.93 7.29
N GLU A 20 1.11 16.95 7.51
CA GLU A 20 2.07 17.30 6.49
C GLU A 20 2.05 16.16 5.47
N ASP A 21 1.01 16.18 4.66
CA ASP A 21 0.90 15.38 3.48
C ASP A 21 1.87 15.97 2.46
N PHE A 22 3.10 15.48 2.53
CA PHE A 22 4.15 15.86 1.61
C PHE A 22 4.02 15.19 0.23
N SER A 23 2.96 14.40 -0.01
CA SER A 23 2.76 13.80 -1.32
C SER A 23 2.40 14.88 -2.34
N PRO A 24 3.15 15.01 -3.44
CA PRO A 24 2.79 15.90 -4.54
C PRO A 24 1.61 15.37 -5.35
N LEU A 25 1.21 14.11 -5.14
CA LEU A 25 0.14 13.46 -5.85
C LEU A 25 -1.21 13.78 -5.21
N GLN A 26 -2.24 13.88 -6.04
CA GLN A 26 -3.60 14.14 -5.63
C GLN A 26 -4.57 13.25 -6.41
N ILE A 27 -5.79 13.09 -5.91
CA ILE A 27 -6.85 12.46 -6.71
C ILE A 27 -7.10 13.33 -7.95
N GLY A 28 -7.15 12.68 -9.11
CA GLY A 28 -7.21 13.33 -10.42
C GLY A 28 -5.85 13.53 -11.07
N THR A 29 -4.73 13.25 -10.39
CA THR A 29 -3.42 13.26 -11.04
C THR A 29 -3.40 12.22 -12.18
N THR A 30 -3.01 12.67 -13.35
CA THR A 30 -2.89 11.83 -14.56
C THR A 30 -1.43 11.54 -14.88
N GLY A 31 -1.16 10.38 -15.47
CA GLY A 31 0.18 10.02 -15.94
C GLY A 31 0.13 8.94 -17.02
N THR A 32 1.30 8.48 -17.45
CA THR A 32 1.43 7.40 -18.44
C THR A 32 2.37 6.33 -17.91
N TYR A 33 1.93 5.08 -17.92
CA TYR A 33 2.73 3.92 -17.53
C TYR A 33 2.76 2.90 -18.67
N VAL A 34 3.96 2.58 -19.19
CA VAL A 34 4.16 1.66 -20.33
C VAL A 34 3.20 2.00 -21.49
N THR A 35 3.27 3.26 -21.94
CA THR A 35 2.42 3.86 -22.99
C THR A 35 0.91 3.91 -22.71
N ARG A 36 0.45 3.52 -21.53
CA ARG A 36 -0.97 3.58 -21.15
C ARG A 36 -1.24 4.76 -20.22
N PRO A 37 -2.14 5.67 -20.58
CA PRO A 37 -2.59 6.72 -19.68
C PRO A 37 -3.34 6.13 -18.48
N PHE A 38 -3.19 6.78 -17.33
CA PHE A 38 -3.91 6.46 -16.10
C PHE A 38 -4.27 7.74 -15.34
N THR A 39 -5.29 7.63 -14.50
CA THR A 39 -5.71 8.65 -13.53
C THR A 39 -5.73 8.05 -12.13
N LEU A 40 -5.20 8.77 -11.15
CA LEU A 40 -5.34 8.40 -9.74
C LEU A 40 -6.76 8.74 -9.27
N VAL A 41 -7.53 7.75 -8.86
CA VAL A 41 -8.94 7.91 -8.46
C VAL A 41 -9.19 7.58 -6.99
N GLY A 42 -8.17 7.14 -6.26
CA GLY A 42 -8.26 6.86 -4.84
C GLY A 42 -6.90 6.83 -4.16
N ARG A 43 -6.93 6.83 -2.82
CA ARG A 43 -5.74 6.83 -1.97
C ARG A 43 -5.97 6.01 -0.71
N LEU A 44 -4.97 5.21 -0.36
CA LEU A 44 -4.78 4.57 0.92
C LEU A 44 -3.54 5.17 1.58
N GLN A 45 -3.63 5.50 2.87
CA GLN A 45 -2.51 5.98 3.64
C GLN A 45 -2.39 5.14 4.91
N VAL A 46 -1.17 4.69 5.21
CA VAL A 46 -0.87 3.89 6.39
C VAL A 46 0.24 4.56 7.19
N GLN A 47 -0.06 4.87 8.45
CA GLN A 47 0.92 5.34 9.42
C GLN A 47 1.57 4.15 10.13
N TYR A 48 2.90 4.17 10.24
CA TYR A 48 3.69 3.24 11.04
C TYR A 48 4.75 4.01 11.85
N ASP A 49 5.45 3.33 12.75
CA ASP A 49 6.38 3.96 13.70
C ASP A 49 7.49 4.78 13.02
N ASP A 50 7.91 4.35 11.83
CA ASP A 50 9.00 4.95 11.05
C ASP A 50 8.50 5.86 9.90
N GLY A 51 7.20 6.17 9.82
CA GLY A 51 6.68 7.13 8.84
C GLY A 51 5.29 6.83 8.28
N VAL A 52 5.00 7.47 7.15
CA VAL A 52 3.74 7.35 6.41
C VAL A 52 4.00 6.70 5.06
N TRP A 53 3.18 5.72 4.69
CA TRP A 53 3.17 5.14 3.36
C TRP A 53 1.89 5.53 2.62
N ASN A 54 2.06 6.05 1.40
CA ASN A 54 0.96 6.36 0.48
C ASN A 54 0.87 5.31 -0.63
N GLU A 55 -0.35 4.85 -0.86
CA GLU A 55 -0.67 3.94 -1.95
C GLU A 55 -1.88 4.47 -2.72
N TRP A 56 -1.68 4.71 -4.01
CA TRP A 56 -2.66 5.37 -4.87
C TRP A 56 -3.32 4.37 -5.80
N TYR A 57 -4.64 4.45 -5.91
CA TYR A 57 -5.42 3.60 -6.81
C TYR A 57 -5.51 4.25 -8.20
N ALA A 58 -4.96 3.58 -9.20
CA ALA A 58 -4.88 4.06 -10.58
C ALA A 58 -5.92 3.36 -11.47
N LEU A 59 -6.71 4.16 -12.19
CA LEU A 59 -7.61 3.69 -13.24
C LEU A 59 -6.99 4.01 -14.61
N PHE A 60 -6.81 2.99 -15.44
CA PHE A 60 -6.32 3.13 -16.80
C PHE A 60 -7.47 3.37 -17.78
N ASP A 61 -7.19 4.00 -18.92
CA ASP A 61 -8.20 4.25 -19.96
C ASP A 61 -8.78 2.97 -20.58
N ASP A 62 -8.07 1.84 -20.47
CA ASP A 62 -8.56 0.52 -20.88
C ASP A 62 -9.50 -0.12 -19.85
N GLY A 63 -9.86 0.60 -18.79
CA GLY A 63 -10.72 0.15 -17.69
C GLY A 63 -10.02 -0.73 -16.66
N GLN A 64 -8.75 -1.05 -16.88
CA GLN A 64 -7.97 -1.86 -15.96
C GLN A 64 -7.43 -1.00 -14.81
N THR A 65 -7.01 -1.64 -13.74
CA THR A 65 -6.65 -0.95 -12.50
C THR A 65 -5.23 -1.30 -12.06
N GLY A 66 -4.60 -0.39 -11.33
CA GLY A 66 -3.29 -0.59 -10.73
C GLY A 66 -3.14 0.14 -9.40
N TRP A 67 -2.00 -0.10 -8.76
CA TRP A 67 -1.60 0.51 -7.50
C TRP A 67 -0.26 1.21 -7.69
N LEU A 68 -0.21 2.50 -7.36
CA LEU A 68 1.00 3.29 -7.37
C LEU A 68 1.46 3.49 -5.92
N SER A 69 2.53 2.82 -5.55
CA SER A 69 3.19 2.97 -4.26
C SER A 69 4.16 4.15 -4.31
N GLU A 70 4.08 5.02 -3.31
CA GLU A 70 4.93 6.20 -3.13
C GLU A 70 5.75 6.04 -1.85
N SER A 71 7.05 6.26 -1.95
CA SER A 71 7.99 6.23 -0.82
C SER A 71 9.03 7.33 -1.00
N GLY A 72 8.73 8.52 -0.47
CA GLY A 72 9.48 9.74 -0.74
C GLY A 72 9.45 10.06 -2.24
N ASP A 73 10.63 10.15 -2.87
CA ASP A 73 10.76 10.45 -4.31
C ASP A 73 10.69 9.20 -5.21
N LEU A 74 10.44 8.02 -4.62
CA LEU A 74 10.36 6.76 -5.36
C LEU A 74 8.91 6.36 -5.60
N TYR A 75 8.64 5.96 -6.84
CA TYR A 75 7.32 5.59 -7.33
C TYR A 75 7.37 4.21 -7.99
N SER A 76 6.50 3.31 -7.54
CA SER A 76 6.41 1.94 -8.08
C SER A 76 4.98 1.61 -8.47
N MET A 77 4.75 1.26 -9.73
CA MET A 77 3.44 0.89 -10.26
C MET A 77 3.28 -0.63 -10.33
N THR A 78 2.20 -1.14 -9.75
CA THR A 78 1.78 -2.54 -9.82
C THR A 78 0.46 -2.63 -10.54
N ARG A 79 0.34 -3.59 -11.47
CA ARG A 79 -0.89 -3.85 -12.21
C ARG A 79 -1.05 -5.35 -12.46
N LEU A 80 -2.30 -5.79 -12.57
CA LEU A 80 -2.60 -7.13 -13.04
C LEU A 80 -2.21 -7.27 -14.52
N VAL A 81 -1.34 -8.23 -14.80
CA VAL A 81 -0.96 -8.61 -16.16
C VAL A 81 -1.27 -10.09 -16.32
N GLU A 82 -1.85 -10.47 -17.46
CA GLU A 82 -2.02 -11.87 -17.81
C GLU A 82 -0.65 -12.52 -18.02
N SER A 83 -0.41 -13.62 -17.31
CA SER A 83 0.81 -14.40 -17.51
C SER A 83 0.67 -15.24 -18.78
N PRO A 84 1.60 -15.11 -19.76
CA PRO A 84 1.60 -15.98 -20.93
C PRO A 84 2.10 -17.41 -20.62
N GLU A 85 2.69 -17.62 -19.44
CA GLU A 85 3.25 -18.90 -19.01
C GLU A 85 2.47 -19.47 -17.81
N VAL A 86 2.41 -20.80 -17.71
CA VAL A 86 1.80 -21.50 -16.58
C VAL A 86 2.57 -21.14 -15.31
N VAL A 87 1.94 -20.36 -14.44
CA VAL A 87 2.49 -20.00 -13.14
C VAL A 87 2.29 -21.19 -12.19
N PRO A 88 3.33 -21.69 -11.51
CA PRO A 88 3.19 -22.78 -10.56
C PRO A 88 2.30 -22.35 -9.38
N GLU A 89 1.53 -23.31 -8.86
CA GLU A 89 0.69 -23.10 -7.69
C GLU A 89 1.52 -22.68 -6.49
N PHE A 90 0.92 -21.91 -5.58
CA PHE A 90 1.64 -21.32 -4.45
C PHE A 90 2.42 -22.36 -3.62
N HIS A 91 1.85 -23.55 -3.43
CA HIS A 91 2.46 -24.64 -2.66
C HIS A 91 3.65 -25.31 -3.36
N ASP A 92 3.73 -25.22 -4.69
CA ASP A 92 4.78 -25.86 -5.48
C ASP A 92 6.02 -24.97 -5.62
N VAL A 93 5.96 -23.75 -5.08
CA VAL A 93 7.03 -22.78 -5.27
C VAL A 93 8.11 -22.88 -4.20
N VAL A 94 9.30 -23.26 -4.65
CA VAL A 94 10.49 -23.38 -3.80
C VAL A 94 11.38 -22.14 -3.97
N PRO A 95 11.80 -21.47 -2.87
CA PRO A 95 12.75 -20.36 -2.93
C PRO A 95 14.02 -20.75 -3.70
N GLY A 96 14.37 -19.98 -4.73
CA GLY A 96 15.55 -20.23 -5.57
C GLY A 96 15.43 -21.40 -6.56
N GLY A 97 14.35 -22.19 -6.52
CA GLY A 97 14.10 -23.31 -7.43
C GLY A 97 13.18 -22.97 -8.61
N CYS A 98 12.40 -21.90 -8.49
CA CYS A 98 11.41 -21.51 -9.49
C CYS A 98 11.85 -20.24 -10.22
N ASN A 99 12.41 -20.43 -11.41
CA ASN A 99 12.65 -19.33 -12.35
C ASN A 99 11.36 -19.09 -13.13
N PHE A 100 10.94 -17.82 -13.21
CA PHE A 100 9.79 -17.40 -14.01
C PHE A 100 10.28 -16.45 -15.09
N ASN A 101 9.96 -16.75 -16.36
CA ASN A 101 10.33 -15.88 -17.46
C ASN A 101 9.17 -14.95 -17.77
N PHE A 102 9.37 -13.66 -17.56
CA PHE A 102 8.38 -12.64 -17.88
C PHE A 102 8.97 -11.67 -18.88
N GLN A 103 8.33 -11.52 -20.04
CA GLN A 103 8.76 -10.59 -21.10
C GLN A 103 10.26 -10.71 -21.43
N ASN A 104 10.73 -11.94 -21.65
CA ASN A 104 12.13 -12.24 -21.98
C ASN A 104 13.16 -11.88 -20.88
N LYS A 105 12.70 -11.68 -19.64
CA LYS A 105 13.53 -11.51 -18.44
C LYS A 105 13.28 -12.66 -17.47
N THR A 106 14.36 -13.26 -16.97
CA THR A 106 14.27 -14.24 -15.88
C THR A 106 14.13 -13.49 -14.55
N LEU A 107 12.99 -13.64 -13.90
CA LEU A 107 12.73 -13.07 -12.58
C LEU A 107 12.93 -14.14 -11.51
N PHE A 108 13.68 -13.80 -10.47
CA PHE A 108 13.81 -14.62 -9.27
C PHE A 108 12.65 -14.29 -8.32
N ARG A 109 11.80 -15.27 -8.04
CA ARG A 109 10.69 -15.08 -7.08
C ARG A 109 11.23 -15.19 -5.66
N ARG A 110 11.23 -14.09 -4.90
CA ARG A 110 11.46 -14.12 -3.45
C ARG A 110 10.12 -14.24 -2.74
N ILE A 111 9.81 -15.43 -2.24
CA ILE A 111 8.61 -15.66 -1.40
C ILE A 111 9.08 -15.70 0.03
N SER A 112 8.52 -14.83 0.85
CA SER A 112 8.63 -14.94 2.30
C SER A 112 7.30 -15.51 2.80
N VAL A 113 7.27 -16.79 3.16
CA VAL A 113 6.13 -17.39 3.85
C VAL A 113 6.28 -17.05 5.33
N LYS A 114 5.44 -16.16 5.85
CA LYS A 114 5.21 -16.05 7.30
C LYS A 114 3.93 -16.81 7.61
N SER A 115 4.04 -18.00 8.20
CA SER A 115 2.88 -18.70 8.74
C SER A 115 2.30 -17.89 9.90
N VAL A 116 1.08 -17.39 9.74
CA VAL A 116 0.34 -16.77 10.85
C VAL A 116 -0.36 -17.89 11.61
N SER A 117 0.15 -18.22 12.79
CA SER A 117 -0.54 -19.15 13.71
C SER A 117 -1.38 -18.35 14.70
N GLU A 118 -2.70 -18.49 14.61
CA GLU A 118 -3.65 -17.81 15.48
C GLU A 118 -3.80 -18.61 16.79
N ASN A 119 -3.08 -18.21 17.84
CA ASN A 119 -3.14 -18.89 19.15
C ASN A 119 -4.36 -18.42 19.95
N ARG A 120 -5.52 -19.00 19.64
CA ARG A 120 -6.79 -18.70 20.32
C ARG A 120 -6.87 -19.44 21.68
N ARG A 121 -6.19 -18.95 22.71
CA ARG A 121 -6.49 -19.36 24.10
C ARG A 121 -7.82 -18.73 24.55
N ARG A 122 -8.94 -19.37 24.23
CA ARG A 122 -10.20 -19.12 24.96
C ARG A 122 -10.21 -19.97 26.23
N ARG A 123 -10.07 -19.31 27.38
CA ARG A 123 -10.45 -19.90 28.67
C ARG A 123 -11.94 -20.19 28.64
N ALA A 124 -12.32 -21.46 28.65
CA ALA A 124 -13.67 -21.88 28.99
C ALA A 124 -13.66 -22.39 30.44
N ASN A 125 -14.04 -21.51 31.38
CA ASN A 125 -14.51 -21.96 32.69
C ASN A 125 -15.95 -22.45 32.48
N CYS A 126 -16.12 -23.76 32.38
CA CYS A 126 -17.42 -24.41 32.54
C CYS A 126 -17.36 -25.17 33.86
N ARG A 127 -18.04 -24.65 34.90
CA ARG A 127 -18.29 -25.38 36.14
C ARG A 127 -19.77 -25.74 36.15
N LEU A 128 -20.07 -26.96 35.74
CA LEU A 128 -21.32 -27.64 36.04
C LEU A 128 -21.06 -28.53 37.26
N SER A 129 -21.79 -28.26 38.34
CA SER A 129 -22.19 -29.11 39.49
C SER A 129 -22.26 -28.25 40.74
#